data_AF-A0A6L7S7D7-F1
#
_entry.id   AF-A0A6L7S7D7-F1
#
_cell.length_a   1.000
_cell.length_b   1.000
_cell.length_c   1.000
_cell.angle_alpha   90.00
_cell.angle_beta   90.00
_cell.angle_gamma   90.00
#
_symmetry.space_group_name_H-M   'P 1'
#
loop_
_entity.id
_entity.type
_entity.pdbx_description
1 polymer ?
#
loop_
_entity_poly.entity_id
_entity_poly.type
_entity_poly.pdbx_seq_one_letter_code
_entity_poly.pdbx_strand_id
1 'polypeptide(L)'
;MSEPEPDQCRHNTEPASASCNHASRFHAIVLAFALCLVPLAGTAAAPGLPAPLSEDDFIAFDPEQAALGRLLFYDKILSGNQNISCGTCHHHDHASSDGLSLGIGEGGNGVGPLRTAGEGRDRIRRRIARSSPGLWNLGHKGVDVLFHDGRLSPSDLYGNGFNSPAEEWLPEGLGSLLAAQALLPLASAAEMAGDPGENEIAGAVIDRIDKGWPVLAKRVRTIPEYGEMFVAAFDHVERPEDVRIVEIANAIAAFIGTEFRNHDSPFDRHLGGDAAALDPAERRGMELFFGEAGCSGCHSGPLLSDQSFHALGLPAFGPGRKRMWDPMPRDVGRMGESDDLRDAYRFRTPFLRNVALTAPYGHNGAMPTLEDMVRHHLDPAASRAMWTPAMASLPPAPWLADIDFVIQSDVLEMARQERALDIALPPLSDADVQELVAFLNALTGETADRRPLGRPERVPSGLPVD
;
A
#
# COMPACT_ATOMS: atom_id res chain seq x y z
N MET A 1 31.96 23.93 40.63
CA MET A 1 32.44 25.14 41.33
C MET A 1 31.93 26.34 40.55
N SER A 2 31.17 27.30 41.08
CA SER A 2 30.29 27.33 42.27
C SER A 2 29.75 28.77 42.44
N GLU A 3 28.51 29.03 41.99
CA GLU A 3 27.60 30.10 42.47
C GLU A 3 28.10 31.57 42.40
N PRO A 4 27.32 32.62 42.79
CA PRO A 4 25.94 32.74 43.32
C PRO A 4 25.02 33.66 42.44
N GLU A 5 23.86 34.25 42.79
CA GLU A 5 22.98 34.39 43.99
C GLU A 5 21.49 34.31 43.57
N PRO A 6 20.54 33.87 44.45
CA PRO A 6 19.09 34.12 44.32
C PRO A 6 18.57 35.23 45.27
N ASP A 7 17.49 35.93 44.91
CA ASP A 7 16.81 36.89 45.82
C ASP A 7 15.27 36.70 45.86
N GLN A 8 14.63 37.24 46.90
CA GLN A 8 13.42 36.69 47.54
C GLN A 8 12.14 37.58 47.50
N CYS A 9 11.08 37.06 48.15
CA CYS A 9 9.89 37.74 48.69
C CYS A 9 8.76 38.06 47.68
N ARG A 10 7.46 38.09 48.03
CA ARG A 10 6.72 38.32 49.31
C ARG A 10 5.46 37.40 49.35
N HIS A 11 5.01 36.82 50.48
CA HIS A 11 4.09 37.40 51.51
C HIS A 11 2.90 38.22 50.95
N ASN A 12 1.66 38.17 51.45
CA ASN A 12 0.92 37.40 52.48
C ASN A 12 -0.59 37.75 52.31
N THR A 13 -1.55 36.96 52.85
CA THR A 13 -2.66 37.42 53.76
C THR A 13 -3.81 36.40 53.91
N GLU A 14 -4.05 36.00 55.15
CA GLU A 14 -5.36 35.66 55.77
C GLU A 14 -5.75 36.84 56.71
N PRO A 15 -6.95 36.99 57.37
CA PRO A 15 -7.71 35.90 58.03
C PRO A 15 -9.26 36.01 58.28
N ALA A 16 -9.80 34.89 58.75
CA ALA A 16 -10.91 34.57 59.68
C ALA A 16 -11.96 35.60 60.20
N SER A 17 -13.23 35.13 60.30
CA SER A 17 -14.17 35.19 61.47
C SER A 17 -15.60 34.80 61.01
N ALA A 18 -16.63 34.50 61.82
CA ALA A 18 -16.86 33.83 63.10
C ALA A 18 -18.40 33.93 63.36
N SER A 19 -19.09 32.78 63.43
CA SER A 19 -20.48 32.50 63.89
C SER A 19 -21.47 33.63 64.33
N CYS A 20 -22.74 33.51 63.91
CA CYS A 20 -23.89 33.54 64.86
C CYS A 20 -25.16 32.83 64.35
N ASN A 21 -25.99 32.34 65.26
CA ASN A 21 -27.25 31.62 65.00
C ASN A 21 -28.46 32.57 64.88
N HIS A 22 -29.47 32.22 64.07
CA HIS A 22 -30.84 31.91 64.55
C HIS A 22 -31.76 31.38 63.44
N ALA A 23 -32.80 30.64 63.85
CA ALA A 23 -33.65 29.86 62.95
C ALA A 23 -34.87 30.62 62.41
N SER A 24 -35.34 30.22 61.22
CA SER A 24 -36.77 30.25 60.89
C SER A 24 -37.11 29.13 59.91
N ARG A 25 -38.29 28.52 60.08
CA ARG A 25 -38.79 27.42 59.24
C ARG A 25 -39.65 27.98 58.11
N PHE A 26 -39.28 27.71 56.86
CA PHE A 26 -40.19 27.81 55.72
C PHE A 26 -40.23 26.48 54.96
N HIS A 27 -41.43 25.92 54.78
CA HIS A 27 -41.64 24.80 53.87
C HIS A 27 -41.67 25.34 52.45
N ALA A 28 -40.75 24.88 51.60
CA ALA A 28 -40.82 25.05 50.16
C ALA A 28 -40.98 23.67 49.50
N ILE A 29 -42.05 23.51 48.73
CA ILE A 29 -42.37 22.27 48.01
C ILE A 29 -41.45 22.20 46.79
N VAL A 30 -40.54 21.23 46.76
CA VAL A 30 -39.70 20.95 45.59
C VAL A 30 -40.48 20.01 44.66
N LEU A 31 -40.95 20.52 43.51
CA LEU A 31 -41.36 19.66 42.40
C LEU A 31 -40.11 19.02 41.80
N ALA A 32 -39.94 17.72 41.99
CA ALA A 32 -38.93 16.95 41.28
C ALA A 32 -39.35 16.74 39.82
N PHE A 33 -38.77 17.51 38.90
CA PHE A 33 -38.81 17.17 37.47
C PHE A 33 -37.92 15.94 37.24
N ALA A 34 -38.54 14.79 37.01
CA ALA A 34 -37.82 13.59 36.60
C ALA A 34 -37.38 13.74 35.13
N LEU A 35 -36.14 14.20 34.93
CA LEU A 35 -35.51 14.16 33.61
C LEU A 35 -35.15 12.69 33.32
N CYS A 36 -35.94 12.02 32.48
CA CYS A 36 -35.57 10.74 31.89
C CYS A 36 -34.40 10.94 30.91
N LEU A 37 -33.18 10.94 31.44
CA LEU A 37 -31.97 10.71 30.67
C LEU A 37 -32.02 9.28 30.13
N VAL A 38 -32.47 9.14 28.88
CA VAL A 38 -32.25 7.92 28.11
C VAL A 38 -30.75 7.84 27.85
N PRO A 39 -30.03 6.81 28.31
CA PRO A 39 -28.63 6.66 27.96
C PRO A 39 -28.53 6.36 26.47
N LEU A 40 -27.81 7.19 25.72
CA LEU A 40 -27.29 6.74 24.43
C LEU A 40 -26.32 5.60 24.74
N ALA A 41 -26.72 4.38 24.41
CA ALA A 41 -25.83 3.24 24.44
C ALA A 41 -24.81 3.40 23.31
N GLY A 42 -23.67 4.04 23.62
CA GLY A 42 -22.48 3.90 22.80
C GLY A 42 -22.10 2.43 22.78
N THR A 43 -22.11 1.82 21.60
CA THR A 43 -21.61 0.46 21.37
C THR A 43 -20.11 0.48 21.64
N ALA A 44 -19.72 0.10 22.86
CA ALA A 44 -18.34 -0.20 23.16
C ALA A 44 -17.91 -1.35 22.23
N ALA A 45 -16.94 -1.09 21.35
CA ALA A 45 -16.37 -2.11 20.48
C ALA A 45 -15.89 -3.30 21.31
N ALA A 46 -16.07 -4.52 20.79
CA ALA A 46 -15.46 -5.70 21.40
C ALA A 46 -13.94 -5.47 21.50
N PRO A 47 -13.31 -5.80 22.65
CA PRO A 47 -11.92 -5.44 22.90
C PRO A 47 -11.00 -6.06 21.84
N GLY A 48 -10.41 -5.21 20.99
CA GLY A 48 -9.50 -5.61 19.91
C GLY A 48 -9.95 -5.24 18.49
N LEU A 49 -11.25 -4.98 18.26
CA LEU A 49 -11.75 -4.57 16.94
C LEU A 49 -11.38 -3.10 16.63
N PRO A 50 -11.04 -2.78 15.36
CA PRO A 50 -10.79 -1.41 14.93
C PRO A 50 -12.10 -0.59 14.83
N ALA A 51 -11.97 0.73 14.73
CA ALA A 51 -13.09 1.58 14.33
C ALA A 51 -13.51 1.29 12.87
N PRO A 52 -14.81 1.41 12.52
CA PRO A 52 -15.25 1.39 11.13
C PRO A 52 -14.61 2.55 10.36
N LEU A 53 -14.32 2.31 9.08
CA LEU A 53 -13.87 3.36 8.17
C LEU A 53 -15.02 4.28 7.76
N SER A 54 -14.67 5.54 7.47
CA SER A 54 -15.56 6.58 6.98
C SER A 54 -14.90 7.38 5.84
N GLU A 55 -15.69 8.15 5.09
CA GLU A 55 -15.15 9.05 4.05
C GLU A 55 -14.15 10.09 4.61
N ASP A 56 -14.33 10.51 5.86
CA ASP A 56 -13.44 11.47 6.54
C ASP A 56 -12.05 10.88 6.83
N ASP A 57 -11.86 9.56 6.78
CA ASP A 57 -10.56 8.92 6.94
C ASP A 57 -9.70 8.96 5.66
N PHE A 58 -10.28 9.35 4.52
CA PHE A 58 -9.58 9.42 3.24
C PHE A 58 -9.20 10.85 2.85
N ILE A 59 -8.18 10.98 2.00
CA ILE A 59 -7.83 12.23 1.34
C ILE A 59 -8.98 12.62 0.40
N ALA A 60 -9.41 13.88 0.47
CA ALA A 60 -10.36 14.46 -0.47
C ALA A 60 -9.60 14.86 -1.74
N PHE A 61 -9.66 14.02 -2.76
CA PHE A 61 -9.06 14.28 -4.06
C PHE A 61 -10.00 15.06 -4.96
N ASP A 62 -9.43 15.91 -5.81
CA ASP A 62 -10.20 16.67 -6.78
C ASP A 62 -10.76 15.76 -7.91
N PRO A 63 -12.05 15.84 -8.27
CA PRO A 63 -12.64 15.00 -9.30
C PRO A 63 -12.09 15.22 -10.72
N GLU A 64 -11.67 16.44 -11.08
CA GLU A 64 -11.09 16.74 -12.39
C GLU A 64 -9.66 16.19 -12.47
N GLN A 65 -8.88 16.33 -11.41
CA GLN A 65 -7.56 15.69 -11.27
C GLN A 65 -7.68 14.16 -11.32
N ALA A 66 -8.70 13.57 -10.69
CA ALA A 66 -8.94 12.13 -10.75
C ALA A 66 -9.39 11.65 -12.15
N ALA A 67 -10.21 12.43 -12.86
CA ALA A 67 -10.62 12.13 -14.24
C ALA A 67 -9.45 12.22 -15.24
N LEU A 68 -8.55 13.19 -15.05
CA LEU A 68 -7.28 13.31 -15.79
C LEU A 68 -6.32 12.16 -15.44
N GLY A 69 -6.19 11.85 -14.14
CA GLY A 69 -5.40 10.75 -13.61
C GLY A 69 -5.81 9.39 -14.18
N ARG A 70 -7.11 9.14 -14.34
CA ARG A 70 -7.63 7.94 -15.00
C ARG A 70 -7.02 7.75 -16.39
N LEU A 71 -7.01 8.81 -17.20
CA LEU A 71 -6.47 8.72 -18.55
C LEU A 71 -4.97 8.42 -18.49
N LEU A 72 -4.21 9.15 -17.68
CA LEU A 72 -2.76 8.98 -17.52
C LEU A 72 -2.36 7.59 -16.99
N PHE A 73 -3.14 7.02 -16.07
CA PHE A 73 -2.91 5.69 -15.50
C PHE A 73 -2.99 4.57 -16.56
N TYR A 74 -3.88 4.73 -17.55
CA TYR A 74 -4.03 3.81 -18.68
C TYR A 74 -3.23 4.20 -19.94
N ASP A 75 -2.65 5.41 -19.96
CA ASP A 75 -1.91 5.89 -21.13
C ASP A 75 -0.45 5.46 -21.08
N LYS A 76 -0.07 4.66 -22.08
CA LYS A 76 1.29 4.15 -22.27
C LYS A 76 2.30 5.27 -22.59
N ILE A 77 1.85 6.50 -22.85
CA ILE A 77 2.70 7.69 -23.07
C ILE A 77 3.77 7.90 -21.98
N LEU A 78 3.49 7.44 -20.75
CA LEU A 78 4.36 7.56 -19.58
C LEU A 78 5.49 6.52 -19.50
N SER A 79 5.49 5.47 -20.33
CA SER A 79 6.61 4.52 -20.42
C SER A 79 7.62 4.89 -21.52
N GLY A 80 8.85 4.41 -21.38
CA GLY A 80 9.96 4.73 -22.28
C GLY A 80 9.69 4.33 -23.73
N ASN A 81 9.32 3.06 -23.94
CA ASN A 81 8.97 2.46 -25.23
C ASN A 81 7.47 2.52 -25.57
N GLN A 82 6.66 3.20 -24.74
CA GLN A 82 5.22 3.45 -24.97
C GLN A 82 4.36 2.19 -25.15
N ASN A 83 4.75 1.08 -24.53
CA ASN A 83 4.09 -0.24 -24.60
C ASN A 83 3.40 -0.66 -23.30
N ILE A 84 3.71 -0.03 -22.16
CA ILE A 84 3.18 -0.36 -20.83
C ILE A 84 2.64 0.90 -20.11
N SER A 85 1.62 0.71 -19.28
CA SER A 85 0.97 1.74 -18.45
C SER A 85 0.88 1.28 -16.99
N CYS A 86 0.46 2.15 -16.07
CA CYS A 86 0.16 1.73 -14.69
C CYS A 86 -0.97 0.68 -14.68
N GLY A 87 -1.98 0.89 -15.53
CA GLY A 87 -3.12 -0.01 -15.72
C GLY A 87 -2.74 -1.40 -16.24
N THR A 88 -1.56 -1.59 -16.85
CA THR A 88 -1.10 -2.92 -17.31
C THR A 88 -0.73 -3.82 -16.13
N CYS A 89 -0.08 -3.27 -15.10
CA CYS A 89 0.35 -4.01 -13.89
C CYS A 89 -0.63 -3.90 -12.71
N HIS A 90 -1.54 -2.93 -12.75
CA HIS A 90 -2.57 -2.69 -11.74
C HIS A 90 -3.95 -2.65 -12.40
N HIS A 91 -4.30 -3.74 -13.09
CA HIS A 91 -5.49 -3.78 -13.94
C HIS A 91 -6.78 -4.04 -13.14
N HIS A 92 -7.90 -3.42 -13.54
CA HIS A 92 -9.18 -3.62 -12.85
C HIS A 92 -9.67 -5.07 -12.87
N ASP A 93 -9.40 -5.81 -13.95
CA ASP A 93 -9.83 -7.22 -14.07
C ASP A 93 -9.05 -8.17 -13.14
N HIS A 94 -8.00 -7.64 -12.47
CA HIS A 94 -7.25 -8.31 -11.40
C HIS A 94 -7.28 -7.51 -10.09
N ALA A 95 -8.36 -6.76 -9.87
CA ALA A 95 -8.60 -5.96 -8.67
C ALA A 95 -7.41 -5.04 -8.30
N SER A 96 -6.82 -4.40 -9.32
CA SER A 96 -5.63 -3.54 -9.24
C SER A 96 -4.31 -4.23 -8.86
N SER A 97 -4.24 -5.56 -8.92
CA SER A 97 -2.98 -6.32 -8.94
C SER A 97 -2.58 -6.72 -10.37
N ASP A 98 -1.46 -7.44 -10.52
CA ASP A 98 -1.00 -8.00 -11.80
C ASP A 98 -1.45 -9.46 -12.01
N GLY A 99 -2.06 -10.12 -11.01
CA GLY A 99 -2.42 -11.55 -11.09
C GLY A 99 -1.23 -12.52 -11.28
N LEU A 100 0.00 -12.03 -11.08
CA LEU A 100 1.27 -12.73 -11.30
C LEU A 100 2.11 -12.73 -10.01
N SER A 101 2.96 -13.75 -9.86
CA SER A 101 3.90 -13.81 -8.74
C SER A 101 5.00 -12.75 -8.88
N LEU A 102 5.61 -12.66 -10.06
CA LEU A 102 6.52 -11.60 -10.43
C LEU A 102 6.08 -11.02 -11.76
N GLY A 103 5.72 -9.74 -11.73
CA GLY A 103 5.32 -9.02 -12.92
C GLY A 103 6.44 -8.87 -13.94
N ILE A 104 6.06 -8.38 -15.10
CA ILE A 104 6.98 -8.05 -16.18
C ILE A 104 6.75 -6.58 -16.60
N GLY A 105 7.82 -5.86 -16.88
CA GLY A 105 7.74 -4.45 -17.25
C GLY A 105 7.65 -4.23 -18.76
N GLU A 106 8.22 -3.10 -19.16
CA GLU A 106 8.60 -2.76 -20.53
C GLU A 106 9.15 -3.99 -21.29
N GLY A 107 8.64 -4.19 -22.50
CA GLY A 107 8.86 -5.35 -23.37
C GLY A 107 7.81 -6.46 -23.19
N GLY A 108 7.10 -6.46 -22.05
CA GLY A 108 5.95 -7.33 -21.80
C GLY A 108 4.71 -6.89 -22.56
N ASN A 109 3.83 -7.86 -22.89
CA ASN A 109 2.56 -7.60 -23.58
C ASN A 109 1.40 -8.31 -22.88
N GLY A 110 0.19 -7.76 -22.98
CA GLY A 110 -1.03 -8.30 -22.36
C GLY A 110 -1.18 -7.95 -20.88
N VAL A 111 -2.17 -8.57 -20.24
CA VAL A 111 -2.61 -8.32 -18.85
C VAL A 111 -2.74 -9.64 -18.08
N GLY A 112 -2.41 -9.65 -16.79
CA GLY A 112 -2.68 -10.78 -15.92
C GLY A 112 -1.87 -12.05 -16.21
N PRO A 113 -2.47 -13.23 -15.93
CA PRO A 113 -1.93 -14.53 -16.34
C PRO A 113 -1.73 -14.71 -17.87
N LEU A 114 -2.28 -13.82 -18.71
CA LEU A 114 -2.11 -13.85 -20.17
C LEU A 114 -0.88 -13.06 -20.66
N ARG A 115 -0.08 -12.49 -19.75
CA ARG A 115 1.10 -11.70 -20.11
C ARG A 115 2.18 -12.54 -20.79
N THR A 116 2.81 -11.96 -21.81
CA THR A 116 3.93 -12.58 -22.54
C THR A 116 5.19 -11.74 -22.43
N ALA A 117 6.35 -12.41 -22.37
CA ALA A 117 7.67 -11.82 -22.12
C ALA A 117 8.27 -11.04 -23.30
N GLY A 118 7.49 -10.79 -24.36
CA GLY A 118 7.97 -10.21 -25.63
C GLY A 118 8.91 -11.13 -26.41
N GLU A 119 9.36 -10.67 -27.58
CA GLU A 119 10.25 -11.41 -28.48
C GLU A 119 11.36 -10.52 -29.06
N GLY A 120 12.38 -11.15 -29.64
CA GLY A 120 13.43 -10.44 -30.37
C GLY A 120 14.30 -9.53 -29.49
N ARG A 121 14.46 -8.27 -29.91
CA ARG A 121 15.27 -7.26 -29.21
C ARG A 121 14.53 -6.60 -28.07
N ASP A 122 13.20 -6.55 -28.18
CA ASP A 122 12.31 -5.77 -27.32
C ASP A 122 11.61 -6.68 -26.28
N ARG A 123 12.15 -7.90 -26.09
CA ARG A 123 11.74 -8.83 -25.03
C ARG A 123 12.23 -8.34 -23.67
N ILE A 124 11.51 -8.70 -22.61
CA ILE A 124 11.90 -8.33 -21.24
C ILE A 124 13.30 -8.86 -20.90
N ARG A 125 14.14 -8.00 -20.30
CA ARG A 125 15.50 -8.39 -19.89
C ARG A 125 15.55 -9.00 -18.48
N ARG A 126 14.50 -8.80 -17.68
CA ARG A 126 14.43 -9.17 -16.25
C ARG A 126 12.97 -9.26 -15.79
N ARG A 127 12.72 -9.96 -14.67
CA ARG A 127 11.45 -9.86 -13.92
C ARG A 127 11.40 -8.53 -13.15
N ILE A 128 10.20 -8.06 -12.84
CA ILE A 128 9.99 -7.13 -11.72
C ILE A 128 10.38 -7.87 -10.43
N ALA A 129 11.02 -7.19 -9.49
CA ALA A 129 11.64 -7.82 -8.33
C ALA A 129 10.64 -8.42 -7.31
N ARG A 130 9.37 -8.01 -7.36
CA ARG A 130 8.31 -8.31 -6.39
C ARG A 130 6.94 -8.35 -7.08
N SER A 131 5.94 -8.90 -6.39
CA SER A 131 4.55 -8.89 -6.82
C SER A 131 3.94 -7.48 -6.71
N SER A 132 3.09 -7.12 -7.68
CA SER A 132 2.31 -5.88 -7.68
C SER A 132 1.10 -6.01 -6.76
N PRO A 133 1.05 -5.32 -5.60
CA PRO A 133 -0.09 -5.39 -4.69
C PRO A 133 -1.30 -4.66 -5.29
N GLY A 134 -2.50 -4.99 -4.80
CA GLY A 134 -3.69 -4.16 -5.03
C GLY A 134 -3.52 -2.75 -4.46
N LEU A 135 -4.16 -1.78 -5.11
CA LEU A 135 -4.13 -0.35 -4.77
C LEU A 135 -5.25 0.08 -3.79
N TRP A 136 -5.95 -0.90 -3.20
CA TRP A 136 -7.08 -0.68 -2.30
C TRP A 136 -6.72 0.21 -1.11
N ASN A 137 -7.54 1.25 -0.91
CA ASN A 137 -7.49 2.19 0.21
C ASN A 137 -6.17 2.94 0.43
N LEU A 138 -5.26 2.98 -0.56
CA LEU A 138 -4.01 3.73 -0.43
C LEU A 138 -4.19 5.26 -0.32
N GLY A 139 -5.39 5.78 -0.58
CA GLY A 139 -5.78 7.18 -0.33
C GLY A 139 -6.20 7.48 1.11
N HIS A 140 -6.12 6.52 2.03
CA HIS A 140 -6.45 6.68 3.45
C HIS A 140 -5.37 7.50 4.19
N LYS A 141 -5.78 8.48 5.01
CA LYS A 141 -4.89 9.45 5.68
C LYS A 141 -3.88 8.82 6.64
N GLY A 142 -4.19 7.63 7.16
CA GLY A 142 -3.28 6.85 8.01
C GLY A 142 -2.22 6.03 7.27
N VAL A 143 -2.14 6.07 5.92
CA VAL A 143 -1.08 5.39 5.17
C VAL A 143 0.21 6.22 5.22
N ASP A 144 1.21 5.72 5.94
CA ASP A 144 2.48 6.42 6.19
C ASP A 144 3.70 5.74 5.56
N VAL A 145 3.55 4.54 4.98
CA VAL A 145 4.65 3.87 4.29
C VAL A 145 4.18 2.97 3.12
N LEU A 146 4.87 3.09 1.98
CA LEU A 146 4.60 2.36 0.74
C LEU A 146 5.77 1.46 0.30
N PHE A 147 5.48 0.60 -0.68
CA PHE A 147 6.26 -0.58 -1.09
C PHE A 147 6.39 -1.67 -0.01
N HIS A 148 6.81 -2.87 -0.45
CA HIS A 148 7.01 -4.03 0.44
C HIS A 148 8.18 -3.87 1.43
N ASP A 149 9.15 -2.99 1.15
CA ASP A 149 10.33 -2.72 2.00
C ASP A 149 10.30 -1.37 2.70
N GLY A 150 9.24 -0.58 2.50
CA GLY A 150 9.07 0.71 3.16
C GLY A 150 9.98 1.82 2.67
N ARG A 151 10.49 1.70 1.44
CA ARG A 151 11.39 2.68 0.80
C ARG A 151 10.74 4.04 0.48
N LEU A 152 9.49 4.26 0.88
CA LEU A 152 8.77 5.50 0.65
C LEU A 152 7.88 5.82 1.85
N SER A 153 8.19 6.91 2.54
CA SER A 153 7.48 7.41 3.72
C SER A 153 7.58 8.94 3.82
N PRO A 154 6.71 9.65 4.57
CA PRO A 154 6.89 11.07 4.87
C PRO A 154 8.21 11.34 5.61
N SER A 155 8.96 12.36 5.20
CA SER A 155 10.19 12.79 5.88
C SER A 155 10.65 14.18 5.44
N ASP A 156 11.08 14.99 6.40
CA ASP A 156 11.68 16.31 6.11
C ASP A 156 13.17 16.22 5.68
N LEU A 157 13.77 15.01 5.68
CA LEU A 157 15.22 14.80 5.49
C LEU A 157 15.78 15.44 4.22
N TYR A 158 15.04 15.37 3.11
CA TYR A 158 15.45 15.87 1.80
C TYR A 158 14.75 17.18 1.38
N GLY A 159 13.96 17.78 2.27
CA GLY A 159 13.23 19.04 2.01
C GLY A 159 12.00 18.93 1.09
N ASN A 160 11.84 17.82 0.35
CA ASN A 160 10.69 17.57 -0.53
C ASN A 160 9.48 16.86 0.16
N GLY A 161 9.58 16.59 1.47
CA GLY A 161 8.52 15.99 2.28
C GLY A 161 8.50 14.46 2.33
N PHE A 162 9.39 13.77 1.62
CA PHE A 162 9.44 12.31 1.58
C PHE A 162 10.85 11.75 1.76
N ASN A 163 10.97 10.61 2.45
CA ASN A 163 12.08 9.70 2.23
C ASN A 163 11.69 8.79 1.05
N SER A 164 12.54 8.71 0.01
CA SER A 164 12.26 7.93 -1.19
C SER A 164 13.55 7.49 -1.89
N PRO A 165 13.52 6.53 -2.83
CA PRO A 165 14.70 6.14 -3.61
C PRO A 165 15.21 7.21 -4.57
N ALA A 166 14.50 8.36 -4.65
CA ALA A 166 14.93 9.53 -5.38
C ALA A 166 15.64 10.57 -4.50
N GLU A 167 15.62 10.41 -3.17
CA GLU A 167 16.35 11.26 -2.21
C GLU A 167 16.07 12.77 -2.45
N GLU A 168 17.10 13.62 -2.57
CA GLU A 168 16.95 15.05 -2.88
C GLU A 168 16.45 15.34 -4.31
N TRP A 169 16.41 14.34 -5.18
CA TRP A 169 15.98 14.51 -6.57
C TRP A 169 14.47 14.39 -6.77
N LEU A 170 13.71 13.91 -5.77
CA LEU A 170 12.24 13.92 -5.80
C LEU A 170 11.72 15.37 -5.82
N PRO A 171 10.80 15.75 -6.73
CA PRO A 171 10.36 17.12 -6.88
C PRO A 171 9.41 17.58 -5.76
N GLU A 172 9.52 18.85 -5.38
CA GLU A 172 8.58 19.51 -4.47
C GLU A 172 7.17 19.69 -5.09
N GLY A 173 6.14 19.62 -4.24
CA GLY A 173 4.73 19.85 -4.62
C GLY A 173 3.89 18.59 -4.82
N LEU A 174 4.42 17.41 -4.47
CA LEU A 174 3.67 16.15 -4.46
C LEU A 174 2.72 16.13 -3.26
N GLY A 175 1.41 16.07 -3.51
CA GLY A 175 0.37 16.27 -2.49
C GLY A 175 0.07 15.05 -1.62
N SER A 176 0.68 13.90 -1.89
CA SER A 176 0.47 12.66 -1.13
C SER A 176 1.59 11.65 -1.34
N LEU A 177 1.65 10.65 -0.46
CA LEU A 177 2.56 9.51 -0.60
C LEU A 177 2.30 8.71 -1.89
N LEU A 178 1.05 8.66 -2.35
CA LEU A 178 0.67 8.10 -3.67
C LEU A 178 1.29 8.88 -4.84
N ALA A 179 1.34 10.21 -4.77
CA ALA A 179 1.94 11.01 -5.83
C ALA A 179 3.46 10.77 -5.91
N ALA A 180 4.15 10.69 -4.77
CA ALA A 180 5.55 10.29 -4.73
C ALA A 180 5.77 8.86 -5.25
N GLN A 181 4.86 7.92 -4.95
CA GLN A 181 4.95 6.54 -5.44
C GLN A 181 4.82 6.46 -6.96
N ALA A 182 3.87 7.20 -7.54
CA ALA A 182 3.58 7.18 -8.98
C ALA A 182 4.77 7.57 -9.87
N LEU A 183 5.75 8.32 -9.35
CA LEU A 183 6.95 8.73 -10.09
C LEU A 183 8.02 7.64 -10.23
N LEU A 184 8.08 6.68 -9.30
CA LEU A 184 9.21 5.78 -9.17
C LEU A 184 9.22 4.64 -10.23
N PRO A 185 8.08 4.01 -10.60
CA PRO A 185 8.04 3.05 -11.70
C PRO A 185 8.45 3.67 -13.05
N LEU A 186 8.15 4.96 -13.27
CA LEU A 186 8.46 5.69 -14.51
C LEU A 186 9.96 5.76 -14.83
N ALA A 187 10.80 5.69 -13.79
CA ALA A 187 12.26 5.71 -13.91
C ALA A 187 12.90 4.33 -13.69
N SER A 188 12.10 3.30 -13.41
CA SER A 188 12.58 1.93 -13.20
C SER A 188 12.69 1.18 -14.53
N ALA A 189 13.92 0.76 -14.87
CA ALA A 189 14.21 -0.03 -16.07
C ALA A 189 13.54 -1.42 -16.07
N ALA A 190 13.16 -1.94 -14.90
CA ALA A 190 12.42 -3.20 -14.78
C ALA A 190 10.91 -3.05 -14.97
N GLU A 191 10.39 -1.82 -14.93
CA GLU A 191 8.95 -1.51 -14.89
C GLU A 191 8.52 -0.70 -16.11
N MET A 192 8.82 0.60 -16.18
CA MET A 192 8.30 1.48 -17.26
C MET A 192 9.36 2.26 -18.04
N ALA A 193 10.59 2.43 -17.55
CA ALA A 193 11.60 3.23 -18.26
C ALA A 193 12.19 2.50 -19.48
N GLY A 194 12.27 1.17 -19.44
CA GLY A 194 13.03 0.36 -20.38
C GLY A 194 14.54 0.36 -20.10
N ASP A 195 15.30 -0.33 -20.95
CA ASP A 195 16.70 -0.63 -20.74
C ASP A 195 17.64 0.35 -21.51
N PRO A 196 18.89 0.56 -21.05
CA PRO A 196 19.84 1.47 -21.70
C PRO A 196 20.01 1.20 -23.20
N GLY A 197 19.79 2.25 -24.00
CA GLY A 197 19.92 2.23 -25.46
C GLY A 197 18.61 1.99 -26.24
N GLU A 198 17.49 1.75 -25.56
CA GLU A 198 16.19 1.51 -26.22
C GLU A 198 15.44 2.82 -26.50
N ASN A 199 15.38 3.74 -25.53
CA ASN A 199 14.68 5.02 -25.66
C ASN A 199 15.34 6.16 -24.86
N GLU A 200 14.82 7.39 -25.04
CA GLU A 200 15.31 8.60 -24.39
C GLU A 200 15.07 8.64 -22.86
N ILE A 201 14.03 7.99 -22.34
CA ILE A 201 13.75 7.93 -20.89
C ILE A 201 14.76 7.03 -20.21
N ALA A 202 14.93 5.80 -20.72
CA ALA A 202 15.99 4.89 -20.29
C ALA A 202 17.37 5.59 -20.37
N GLY A 203 17.65 6.29 -21.47
CA GLY A 203 18.87 7.07 -21.64
C GLY A 203 19.07 8.18 -20.58
N ALA A 204 17.99 8.86 -20.18
CA ALA A 204 18.03 9.93 -19.20
C ALA A 204 18.22 9.43 -17.76
N VAL A 205 17.52 8.36 -17.36
CA VAL A 205 17.47 7.90 -15.96
C VAL A 205 18.68 7.07 -15.51
N ILE A 206 19.57 6.66 -16.43
CA ILE A 206 20.79 5.88 -16.13
C ILE A 206 21.68 6.52 -15.06
N ASP A 207 21.86 7.85 -15.16
CA ASP A 207 22.77 8.60 -14.28
C ASP A 207 22.03 9.18 -13.07
N ARG A 208 20.82 9.71 -13.28
CA ARG A 208 19.97 10.27 -12.24
C ARG A 208 18.49 10.10 -12.56
N ILE A 209 17.73 9.69 -11.55
CA ILE A 209 16.31 9.33 -11.65
C ILE A 209 15.43 10.48 -12.18
N ASP A 210 15.75 11.73 -11.81
CA ASP A 210 14.92 12.90 -12.13
C ASP A 210 14.97 13.33 -13.59
N LYS A 211 16.02 12.94 -14.33
CA LYS A 211 16.26 13.42 -15.70
C LYS A 211 15.22 12.93 -16.71
N GLY A 212 14.56 11.80 -16.45
CA GLY A 212 13.48 11.28 -17.31
C GLY A 212 12.17 12.06 -17.17
N TRP A 213 11.89 12.60 -15.98
CA TRP A 213 10.60 13.20 -15.68
C TRP A 213 10.25 14.47 -16.50
N PRO A 214 11.16 15.43 -16.76
CA PRO A 214 10.88 16.55 -17.67
C PRO A 214 10.55 16.10 -19.10
N VAL A 215 11.11 14.97 -19.55
CA VAL A 215 10.83 14.42 -20.88
C VAL A 215 9.42 13.84 -20.93
N LEU A 216 9.02 13.05 -19.93
CA LEU A 216 7.65 12.54 -19.79
C LEU A 216 6.62 13.66 -19.67
N ALA A 217 6.88 14.67 -18.82
CA ALA A 217 6.00 15.83 -18.67
C ALA A 217 5.84 16.59 -19.99
N LYS A 218 6.94 16.78 -20.74
CA LYS A 218 6.88 17.38 -22.07
C LYS A 218 6.05 16.55 -23.05
N ARG A 219 6.22 15.22 -23.11
CA ARG A 219 5.42 14.34 -23.98
C ARG A 219 3.93 14.56 -23.75
N VAL A 220 3.49 14.43 -22.49
CA VAL A 220 2.08 14.57 -22.08
C VAL A 220 1.53 15.96 -22.44
N ARG A 221 2.17 17.03 -21.97
CA ARG A 221 1.65 18.39 -22.11
C ARG A 221 1.64 18.94 -23.54
N THR A 222 2.33 18.29 -24.48
CA THR A 222 2.28 18.63 -25.91
C THR A 222 1.12 17.99 -26.66
N ILE A 223 0.35 17.10 -26.02
CA ILE A 223 -0.94 16.61 -26.55
C ILE A 223 -2.01 17.64 -26.17
N PRO A 224 -2.72 18.27 -27.14
CA PRO A 224 -3.64 19.37 -26.84
C PRO A 224 -4.74 19.01 -25.82
N GLU A 225 -5.37 17.84 -25.98
CA GLU A 225 -6.43 17.34 -25.07
C GLU A 225 -5.91 17.20 -23.62
N TYR A 226 -4.67 16.73 -23.41
CA TYR A 226 -4.07 16.75 -22.07
C TYR A 226 -3.74 18.16 -21.58
N GLY A 227 -3.16 19.00 -22.43
CA GLY A 227 -2.80 20.38 -22.07
C GLY A 227 -4.00 21.19 -21.57
N GLU A 228 -5.15 21.08 -22.25
CA GLU A 228 -6.41 21.71 -21.84
C GLU A 228 -6.93 21.13 -20.50
N MET A 229 -6.87 19.80 -20.31
CA MET A 229 -7.29 19.18 -19.04
C MET A 229 -6.41 19.57 -17.85
N PHE A 230 -5.10 19.77 -18.04
CA PHE A 230 -4.22 20.24 -16.96
C PHE A 230 -4.51 21.68 -16.54
N VAL A 231 -4.81 22.55 -17.50
CA VAL A 231 -5.19 23.96 -17.23
C VAL A 231 -6.55 24.05 -16.52
N ALA A 232 -7.46 23.09 -16.75
CA ALA A 232 -8.72 23.01 -16.01
C ALA A 232 -8.53 22.48 -14.57
N ALA A 233 -7.79 21.39 -14.41
CA ALA A 233 -7.72 20.65 -13.15
C ALA A 233 -6.74 21.20 -12.09
N PHE A 234 -5.93 22.21 -12.42
CA PHE A 234 -4.92 22.78 -11.51
C PHE A 234 -4.89 24.31 -11.57
N ASP A 235 -5.36 24.98 -10.52
CA ASP A 235 -5.43 26.45 -10.39
C ASP A 235 -4.11 27.19 -10.70
N HIS A 236 -2.96 26.54 -10.51
CA HIS A 236 -1.63 27.11 -10.74
C HIS A 236 -1.05 26.85 -12.15
N VAL A 237 -1.77 26.14 -13.01
CA VAL A 237 -1.36 25.83 -14.39
C VAL A 237 -2.10 26.76 -15.36
N GLU A 238 -1.52 27.92 -15.64
CA GLU A 238 -2.15 28.89 -16.56
C GLU A 238 -2.13 28.41 -18.02
N ARG A 239 -1.14 27.61 -18.42
CA ARG A 239 -0.95 27.11 -19.79
C ARG A 239 -0.31 25.70 -19.81
N PRO A 240 -0.42 24.93 -20.91
CA PRO A 240 0.19 23.60 -21.02
C PRO A 240 1.71 23.58 -20.80
N GLU A 241 2.44 24.65 -21.10
CA GLU A 241 3.89 24.73 -20.87
C GLU A 241 4.28 24.76 -19.38
N ASP A 242 3.34 25.06 -18.49
CA ASP A 242 3.56 25.17 -17.05
C ASP A 242 3.44 23.80 -16.35
N VAL A 243 2.87 22.78 -17.04
CA VAL A 243 2.74 21.39 -16.55
C VAL A 243 4.11 20.72 -16.35
N ARG A 244 4.35 20.18 -15.16
CA ARG A 244 5.53 19.39 -14.79
C ARG A 244 5.10 17.95 -14.48
N ILE A 245 6.05 17.12 -14.05
CA ILE A 245 5.75 15.75 -13.63
C ILE A 245 4.93 15.70 -12.33
N VAL A 246 4.97 16.77 -11.53
CA VAL A 246 4.29 16.89 -10.23
C VAL A 246 2.78 16.86 -10.43
N GLU A 247 2.27 17.63 -11.39
CA GLU A 247 0.84 17.67 -11.71
C GLU A 247 0.35 16.33 -12.29
N ILE A 248 1.17 15.66 -13.12
CA ILE A 248 0.91 14.30 -13.61
C ILE A 248 0.80 13.31 -12.44
N ALA A 249 1.74 13.34 -11.50
CA ALA A 249 1.76 12.46 -10.34
C ALA A 249 0.59 12.71 -9.38
N ASN A 250 0.24 13.98 -9.13
CA ASN A 250 -0.91 14.35 -8.31
C ASN A 250 -2.23 13.89 -8.95
N ALA A 251 -2.38 14.02 -10.27
CA ALA A 251 -3.54 13.51 -11.00
C ALA A 251 -3.66 11.97 -10.88
N ILE A 252 -2.56 11.23 -11.11
CA ILE A 252 -2.53 9.76 -10.95
C ILE A 252 -2.88 9.36 -9.51
N ALA A 253 -2.35 10.05 -8.50
CA ALA A 253 -2.69 9.82 -7.10
C ALA A 253 -4.18 10.07 -6.81
N ALA A 254 -4.75 11.14 -7.38
CA ALA A 254 -6.17 11.47 -7.27
C ALA A 254 -7.06 10.39 -7.88
N PHE A 255 -6.67 9.81 -9.02
CA PHE A 255 -7.35 8.64 -9.58
C PHE A 255 -7.26 7.44 -8.63
N ILE A 256 -6.05 7.02 -8.22
CA ILE A 256 -5.85 5.83 -7.38
C ILE A 256 -6.64 5.93 -6.07
N GLY A 257 -6.55 7.06 -5.36
CA GLY A 257 -7.23 7.28 -4.08
C GLY A 257 -8.74 7.56 -4.15
N THR A 258 -9.28 7.68 -5.37
CA THR A 258 -10.72 7.77 -5.63
C THR A 258 -11.28 6.44 -6.11
N GLU A 259 -10.65 5.83 -7.11
CA GLU A 259 -11.11 4.61 -7.79
C GLU A 259 -11.06 3.38 -6.88
N PHE A 260 -9.97 3.22 -6.12
CA PHE A 260 -9.75 2.05 -5.27
C PHE A 260 -10.08 2.30 -3.78
N ARG A 261 -10.97 3.27 -3.52
CA ARG A 261 -11.55 3.50 -2.18
C ARG A 261 -12.69 2.51 -1.95
N ASN A 262 -12.62 1.75 -0.86
CA ASN A 262 -13.65 0.78 -0.52
C ASN A 262 -13.70 0.48 0.99
N HIS A 263 -14.88 0.63 1.59
CA HIS A 263 -15.10 0.50 3.04
C HIS A 263 -16.52 0.02 3.39
N ASP A 264 -17.09 -0.85 2.56
CA ASP A 264 -18.47 -1.34 2.65
C ASP A 264 -18.58 -2.88 2.75
N SER A 265 -17.49 -3.53 3.17
CA SER A 265 -17.45 -4.99 3.32
C SER A 265 -18.44 -5.49 4.38
N PRO A 266 -18.78 -6.80 4.39
CA PRO A 266 -19.48 -7.43 5.51
C PRO A 266 -18.86 -7.12 6.87
N PHE A 267 -17.52 -7.06 6.95
CA PHE A 267 -16.82 -6.63 8.16
C PHE A 267 -17.06 -5.15 8.51
N ASP A 268 -17.07 -4.23 7.54
CA ASP A 268 -17.37 -2.81 7.80
C ASP A 268 -18.79 -2.60 8.31
N ARG A 269 -19.78 -3.29 7.75
CA ARG A 269 -21.16 -3.27 8.27
C ARG A 269 -21.23 -3.83 9.68
N HIS A 270 -20.45 -4.87 9.98
CA HIS A 270 -20.37 -5.42 11.33
C HIS A 270 -19.81 -4.41 12.34
N LEU A 271 -18.71 -3.73 11.98
CA LEU A 271 -18.16 -2.62 12.79
C LEU A 271 -19.14 -1.45 12.91
N GLY A 272 -19.96 -1.21 11.89
CA GLY A 272 -21.07 -0.25 11.89
C GLY A 272 -22.29 -0.67 12.74
N GLY A 273 -22.26 -1.85 13.38
CA GLY A 273 -23.30 -2.32 14.29
C GLY A 273 -24.30 -3.33 13.69
N ASP A 274 -24.14 -3.73 12.42
CA ASP A 274 -24.93 -4.82 11.86
C ASP A 274 -24.42 -6.17 12.37
N ALA A 275 -25.05 -6.65 13.44
CA ALA A 275 -24.74 -7.95 14.02
C ALA A 275 -25.00 -9.13 13.07
N ALA A 276 -25.78 -8.96 12.00
CA ALA A 276 -26.09 -10.00 11.02
C ALA A 276 -25.23 -9.92 9.73
N ALA A 277 -24.33 -8.93 9.61
CA ALA A 277 -23.53 -8.75 8.39
C ALA A 277 -22.53 -9.88 8.12
N LEU A 278 -21.98 -10.49 9.17
CA LEU A 278 -21.10 -11.67 9.08
C LEU A 278 -21.88 -12.96 9.31
N ASP A 279 -21.67 -13.94 8.44
CA ASP A 279 -22.17 -15.29 8.57
C ASP A 279 -21.51 -16.04 9.76
N PRO A 280 -21.98 -17.24 10.13
CA PRO A 280 -21.43 -17.97 11.27
C PRO A 280 -19.94 -18.34 11.14
N ALA A 281 -19.44 -18.65 9.94
CA ALA A 281 -18.04 -19.01 9.70
C ALA A 281 -17.16 -17.77 9.62
N GLU A 282 -17.60 -16.73 8.92
CA GLU A 282 -16.91 -15.42 8.86
C GLU A 282 -16.75 -14.82 10.27
N ARG A 283 -17.77 -14.95 11.13
CA ARG A 283 -17.71 -14.50 12.52
C ARG A 283 -16.70 -15.28 13.36
N ARG A 284 -16.69 -16.61 13.27
CA ARG A 284 -15.70 -17.42 14.02
C ARG A 284 -14.28 -17.15 13.51
N GLY A 285 -14.11 -16.96 12.20
CA GLY A 285 -12.85 -16.48 11.62
C GLY A 285 -12.40 -15.13 12.17
N MET A 286 -13.32 -14.16 12.32
CA MET A 286 -13.03 -12.88 12.96
C MET A 286 -12.63 -13.05 14.44
N GLU A 287 -13.36 -13.87 15.19
CA GLU A 287 -13.08 -14.16 16.61
C GLU A 287 -11.72 -14.86 16.79
N LEU A 288 -11.34 -15.77 15.90
CA LEU A 288 -10.00 -16.36 15.82
C LEU A 288 -8.93 -15.30 15.50
N PHE A 289 -9.15 -14.51 14.44
CA PHE A 289 -8.20 -13.52 13.90
C PHE A 289 -7.81 -12.44 14.91
N PHE A 290 -8.80 -11.91 15.64
CA PHE A 290 -8.61 -10.91 16.71
C PHE A 290 -8.37 -11.53 18.10
N GLY A 291 -8.40 -12.86 18.20
CA GLY A 291 -8.26 -13.63 19.42
C GLY A 291 -7.09 -14.59 19.36
N GLU A 292 -7.37 -15.89 19.49
CA GLU A 292 -6.35 -16.91 19.74
C GLU A 292 -5.43 -17.23 18.55
N ALA A 293 -5.84 -16.92 17.31
CA ALA A 293 -4.95 -17.08 16.16
C ALA A 293 -3.84 -16.01 16.10
N GLY A 294 -3.98 -14.90 16.82
CA GLY A 294 -2.97 -13.84 16.95
C GLY A 294 -2.73 -13.00 15.70
N CYS A 295 -3.52 -13.17 14.62
CA CYS A 295 -3.32 -12.49 13.33
C CYS A 295 -3.35 -10.95 13.47
N SER A 296 -4.25 -10.44 14.32
CA SER A 296 -4.36 -9.00 14.62
C SER A 296 -3.17 -8.42 15.39
N GLY A 297 -2.19 -9.23 15.79
CA GLY A 297 -0.94 -8.75 16.39
C GLY A 297 -0.11 -7.88 15.44
N CYS A 298 -0.15 -8.21 14.13
CA CYS A 298 0.42 -7.37 13.07
C CYS A 298 -0.68 -6.76 12.19
N HIS A 299 -1.75 -7.49 11.90
CA HIS A 299 -2.85 -7.01 11.06
C HIS A 299 -3.91 -6.23 11.87
N SER A 300 -3.49 -5.09 12.43
CA SER A 300 -4.28 -4.26 13.34
C SER A 300 -4.81 -2.97 12.69
N GLY A 301 -5.67 -2.24 13.41
CA GLY A 301 -6.16 -0.92 12.99
C GLY A 301 -7.13 -0.94 11.80
N PRO A 302 -7.59 0.25 11.33
CA PRO A 302 -8.67 0.35 10.35
C PRO A 302 -8.38 -0.28 8.98
N LEU A 303 -7.10 -0.40 8.58
CA LEU A 303 -6.66 -1.03 7.33
C LEU A 303 -6.14 -2.46 7.50
N LEU A 304 -6.20 -3.03 8.71
CA LEU A 304 -5.70 -4.36 9.06
C LEU A 304 -4.20 -4.53 8.73
N SER A 305 -3.40 -3.54 9.13
CA SER A 305 -1.96 -3.48 9.02
C SER A 305 -1.41 -2.51 10.07
N ASP A 306 -0.43 -2.96 10.85
CA ASP A 306 0.43 -2.16 11.72
C ASP A 306 1.46 -1.31 10.95
N GLN A 307 1.50 -1.44 9.62
CA GLN A 307 2.49 -0.87 8.69
C GLN A 307 3.96 -1.13 9.06
N SER A 308 4.20 -2.06 9.98
CA SER A 308 5.51 -2.46 10.47
C SER A 308 6.07 -3.59 9.61
N PHE A 309 7.29 -4.04 9.93
CA PHE A 309 8.08 -4.92 9.08
C PHE A 309 8.40 -6.21 9.80
N HIS A 310 8.06 -7.34 9.18
CA HIS A 310 8.21 -8.68 9.75
C HIS A 310 8.76 -9.65 8.70
N ALA A 311 9.62 -10.57 9.11
CA ALA A 311 10.16 -11.62 8.26
C ALA A 311 9.31 -12.89 8.39
N LEU A 312 8.53 -13.17 7.34
CA LEU A 312 7.66 -14.34 7.27
C LEU A 312 8.35 -15.59 6.70
N GLY A 313 9.47 -15.41 5.98
CA GLY A 313 10.25 -16.52 5.41
C GLY A 313 9.61 -17.19 4.18
N LEU A 314 8.87 -16.43 3.38
CA LEU A 314 8.29 -16.90 2.11
C LEU A 314 9.35 -17.57 1.21
N PRO A 315 8.99 -18.63 0.46
CA PRO A 315 9.87 -19.27 -0.52
C PRO A 315 10.50 -18.24 -1.47
N ALA A 316 11.83 -18.18 -1.48
CA ALA A 316 12.57 -17.19 -2.24
C ALA A 316 12.72 -17.60 -3.71
N PHE A 317 12.40 -16.69 -4.63
CA PHE A 317 12.61 -16.81 -6.07
C PHE A 317 12.55 -15.42 -6.71
N GLY A 318 12.93 -15.34 -7.99
CA GLY A 318 13.11 -14.09 -8.73
C GLY A 318 14.44 -13.40 -8.42
N PRO A 319 14.67 -12.22 -9.02
CA PRO A 319 15.90 -11.47 -8.81
C PRO A 319 15.99 -10.79 -7.44
N GLY A 320 14.83 -10.50 -6.82
CA GLY A 320 14.70 -9.71 -5.58
C GLY A 320 15.17 -8.26 -5.70
N ARG A 321 14.83 -7.41 -4.73
CA ARG A 321 15.50 -6.10 -4.57
C ARG A 321 16.80 -6.30 -3.80
N LYS A 322 17.88 -6.55 -4.53
CA LYS A 322 19.24 -6.65 -3.98
C LYS A 322 19.80 -5.29 -3.55
N ARG A 323 20.75 -5.28 -2.60
CA ARG A 323 21.52 -4.06 -2.26
C ARG A 323 22.49 -3.68 -3.39
N MET A 324 22.92 -2.42 -3.39
CA MET A 324 23.99 -1.96 -4.27
C MET A 324 25.24 -2.83 -4.05
N TRP A 325 25.86 -3.28 -5.14
CA TRP A 325 27.03 -4.19 -5.16
C TRP A 325 26.81 -5.60 -4.57
N ASP A 326 25.58 -6.00 -4.23
CA ASP A 326 25.33 -7.39 -3.82
C ASP A 326 25.56 -8.34 -5.01
N PRO A 327 26.47 -9.33 -4.89
CA PRO A 327 26.74 -10.29 -5.96
C PRO A 327 25.63 -11.34 -6.13
N MET A 328 24.74 -11.49 -5.14
CA MET A 328 23.66 -12.49 -5.16
C MET A 328 22.32 -11.84 -5.55
N PRO A 329 21.53 -12.45 -6.47
CA PRO A 329 20.12 -12.08 -6.66
C PRO A 329 19.29 -12.54 -5.45
N ARG A 330 19.15 -11.67 -4.45
CA ARG A 330 18.34 -11.88 -3.26
C ARG A 330 17.55 -10.64 -2.91
N ASP A 331 16.35 -10.81 -2.38
CA ASP A 331 15.61 -9.72 -1.76
C ASP A 331 16.03 -9.59 -0.29
N VAL A 332 16.59 -8.43 0.07
CA VAL A 332 17.00 -8.16 1.45
C VAL A 332 15.87 -7.61 2.32
N GLY A 333 14.68 -7.39 1.76
CA GLY A 333 13.58 -6.71 2.44
C GLY A 333 13.96 -5.30 2.89
N ARG A 334 13.48 -4.91 4.07
CA ARG A 334 13.69 -3.59 4.66
C ARG A 334 15.16 -3.23 4.90
N MET A 335 16.08 -4.19 5.11
CA MET A 335 17.53 -3.90 5.20
C MET A 335 18.07 -3.17 3.95
N GLY A 336 17.40 -3.27 2.80
CA GLY A 336 17.75 -2.50 1.59
C GLY A 336 17.46 -1.00 1.68
N GLU A 337 16.77 -0.57 2.74
CA GLU A 337 16.40 0.82 3.04
C GLU A 337 17.04 1.30 4.36
N SER A 338 16.96 0.50 5.42
CA SER A 338 17.44 0.91 6.76
C SER A 338 18.92 0.65 7.02
N ASP A 339 19.60 -0.10 6.14
CA ASP A 339 20.96 -0.61 6.29
C ASP A 339 21.22 -1.44 7.57
N ASP A 340 20.19 -1.73 8.38
CA ASP A 340 20.28 -2.52 9.60
C ASP A 340 20.13 -4.02 9.32
N LEU A 341 21.09 -4.81 9.80
CA LEU A 341 21.06 -6.28 9.69
C LEU A 341 19.84 -6.90 10.40
N ARG A 342 19.24 -6.22 11.37
CA ARG A 342 18.02 -6.64 12.08
C ARG A 342 16.76 -6.54 11.21
N ASP A 343 16.81 -5.75 10.14
CA ASP A 343 15.70 -5.58 9.19
C ASP A 343 15.82 -6.49 7.95
N ALA A 344 16.77 -7.42 7.96
CA ALA A 344 16.98 -8.36 6.86
C ALA A 344 15.76 -9.27 6.66
N TYR A 345 15.29 -9.37 5.42
CA TYR A 345 14.15 -10.19 4.99
C TYR A 345 12.79 -9.80 5.60
N ARG A 346 12.72 -8.65 6.28
CA ARG A 346 11.47 -8.09 6.78
C ARG A 346 10.74 -7.32 5.70
N PHE A 347 9.44 -7.54 5.60
CA PHE A 347 8.56 -6.85 4.65
C PHE A 347 7.38 -6.22 5.38
N ARG A 348 6.83 -5.14 4.82
CA ARG A 348 5.70 -4.42 5.39
C ARG A 348 4.47 -5.32 5.49
N THR A 349 3.79 -5.31 6.63
CA THR A 349 2.47 -5.92 6.80
C THR A 349 1.51 -5.38 5.73
N PRO A 350 0.99 -6.20 4.80
CA PRO A 350 0.07 -5.72 3.78
C PRO A 350 -1.30 -5.35 4.38
N PHE A 351 -2.01 -4.43 3.72
CA PHE A 351 -3.41 -4.13 4.05
C PHE A 351 -4.30 -5.29 3.60
N LEU A 352 -5.26 -5.73 4.44
CA LEU A 352 -6.08 -6.92 4.15
C LEU A 352 -7.46 -6.62 3.53
N ARG A 353 -7.83 -5.35 3.38
CA ARG A 353 -9.10 -4.98 2.72
C ARG A 353 -9.06 -5.37 1.25
N ASN A 354 -10.08 -6.09 0.79
CA ASN A 354 -10.16 -6.71 -0.54
C ASN A 354 -9.04 -7.72 -0.87
N VAL A 355 -8.34 -8.27 0.14
CA VAL A 355 -7.21 -9.19 -0.08
C VAL A 355 -7.59 -10.43 -0.89
N ALA A 356 -8.81 -10.95 -0.71
CA ALA A 356 -9.29 -12.13 -1.45
C ALA A 356 -9.30 -11.97 -2.98
N LEU A 357 -9.24 -10.73 -3.50
CA LEU A 357 -9.24 -10.44 -4.92
C LEU A 357 -7.83 -10.36 -5.56
N THR A 358 -6.76 -10.30 -4.75
CA THR A 358 -5.41 -9.90 -5.20
C THR A 358 -4.38 -11.02 -5.16
N ALA A 359 -4.78 -12.26 -5.46
CA ALA A 359 -3.87 -13.40 -5.59
C ALA A 359 -2.88 -13.20 -6.77
N PRO A 360 -1.64 -13.75 -6.70
CA PRO A 360 -1.07 -14.55 -5.62
C PRO A 360 -0.45 -13.71 -4.49
N TYR A 361 -0.19 -14.34 -3.34
CA TYR A 361 0.11 -13.68 -2.06
C TYR A 361 1.58 -13.71 -1.64
N GLY A 362 1.98 -12.68 -0.88
CA GLY A 362 3.34 -12.45 -0.42
C GLY A 362 4.10 -11.43 -1.26
N HIS A 363 5.24 -10.93 -0.77
CA HIS A 363 6.00 -9.86 -1.43
C HIS A 363 6.50 -10.25 -2.84
N ASN A 364 6.64 -11.54 -3.11
CA ASN A 364 6.99 -12.15 -4.40
C ASN A 364 5.88 -13.05 -4.96
N GLY A 365 4.66 -12.98 -4.40
CA GLY A 365 3.52 -13.80 -4.83
C GLY A 365 3.77 -15.30 -4.75
N ALA A 366 4.46 -15.78 -3.71
CA ALA A 366 4.81 -17.20 -3.55
C ALA A 366 3.63 -18.14 -3.29
N MET A 367 2.52 -17.63 -2.74
CA MET A 367 1.39 -18.44 -2.28
C MET A 367 0.18 -18.26 -3.21
N PRO A 368 -0.29 -19.31 -3.91
CA PRO A 368 -1.40 -19.20 -4.87
C PRO A 368 -2.72 -18.77 -4.24
N THR A 369 -3.06 -19.27 -3.05
CA THR A 369 -4.34 -19.04 -2.37
C THR A 369 -4.19 -18.38 -1.00
N LEU A 370 -5.29 -17.83 -0.47
CA LEU A 370 -5.35 -17.36 0.92
C LEU A 370 -5.07 -18.50 1.91
N GLU A 371 -5.54 -19.71 1.62
CA GLU A 371 -5.30 -20.89 2.46
C GLU A 371 -3.80 -21.24 2.50
N ASP A 372 -3.11 -21.24 1.35
CA ASP A 372 -1.65 -21.43 1.30
C ASP A 372 -0.93 -20.38 2.15
N MET A 373 -1.37 -19.13 2.06
CA MET A 373 -0.79 -18.02 2.82
C MET A 373 -1.07 -18.15 4.33
N VAL A 374 -2.28 -18.49 4.76
CA VAL A 374 -2.62 -18.73 6.17
C VAL A 374 -1.81 -19.92 6.71
N ARG A 375 -1.74 -21.03 5.98
CA ARG A 375 -0.92 -22.19 6.36
C ARG A 375 0.57 -21.87 6.44
N HIS A 376 1.08 -20.98 5.57
CA HIS A 376 2.45 -20.48 5.66
C HIS A 376 2.72 -19.66 6.93
N HIS A 377 1.75 -18.88 7.44
CA HIS A 377 1.90 -18.19 8.73
C HIS A 377 1.94 -19.15 9.93
N LEU A 378 1.23 -20.28 9.85
CA LEU A 378 1.16 -21.28 10.93
C LEU A 378 2.40 -22.18 10.99
N ASP A 379 2.92 -22.59 9.83
CA ASP A 379 4.17 -23.36 9.74
C ASP A 379 4.99 -22.97 8.47
N PRO A 380 5.84 -21.93 8.58
CA PRO A 380 6.72 -21.53 7.48
C PRO A 380 7.67 -22.64 7.04
N ALA A 381 8.09 -23.53 7.93
CA ALA A 381 9.06 -24.58 7.63
C ALA A 381 8.42 -25.70 6.79
N ALA A 382 7.27 -26.22 7.21
CA ALA A 382 6.51 -27.21 6.44
C ALA A 382 6.02 -26.62 5.11
N SER A 383 5.53 -25.37 5.11
CA SER A 383 5.11 -24.67 3.90
C SER A 383 6.26 -24.55 2.88
N ARG A 384 7.46 -24.10 3.30
CA ARG A 384 8.65 -24.05 2.42
C ARG A 384 9.06 -25.43 1.90
N ALA A 385 8.93 -26.47 2.71
CA ALA A 385 9.28 -27.84 2.31
C ALA A 385 8.30 -28.46 1.29
N MET A 386 7.04 -28.01 1.28
CA MET A 386 6.02 -28.43 0.30
C MET A 386 5.98 -27.56 -0.96
N TRP A 387 6.52 -26.33 -0.90
CA TRP A 387 6.46 -25.39 -1.99
C TRP A 387 7.25 -25.86 -3.22
N THR A 388 6.73 -25.59 -4.42
CA THR A 388 7.40 -25.91 -5.70
C THR A 388 7.34 -24.74 -6.68
N PRO A 389 8.28 -24.63 -7.64
CA PRO A 389 8.23 -23.62 -8.70
C PRO A 389 6.92 -23.53 -9.48
N ALA A 390 6.13 -24.62 -9.55
CA ALA A 390 4.82 -24.63 -10.20
C ALA A 390 3.74 -23.83 -9.45
N MET A 391 4.00 -23.42 -8.20
CA MET A 391 3.14 -22.51 -7.43
C MET A 391 3.39 -21.04 -7.79
N ALA A 392 4.48 -20.71 -8.50
CA ALA A 392 4.76 -19.36 -8.95
C ALA A 392 4.06 -19.08 -10.31
N SER A 393 3.16 -18.11 -10.33
CA SER A 393 2.53 -17.59 -11.55
C SER A 393 3.51 -16.65 -12.28
N LEU A 394 4.37 -17.24 -13.12
CA LEU A 394 5.39 -16.51 -13.89
C LEU A 394 5.09 -16.57 -15.39
N PRO A 395 5.04 -15.43 -16.10
CA PRO A 395 4.96 -15.42 -17.56
C PRO A 395 6.11 -16.22 -18.19
N PRO A 396 5.87 -17.05 -19.22
CA PRO A 396 6.93 -17.83 -19.86
C PRO A 396 8.04 -16.94 -20.43
N ALA A 397 9.25 -17.10 -19.89
CA ALA A 397 10.47 -16.41 -20.35
C ALA A 397 11.64 -17.40 -20.31
N PRO A 398 11.87 -18.22 -21.35
CA PRO A 398 12.85 -19.31 -21.31
C PRO A 398 14.30 -18.88 -21.01
N TRP A 399 14.65 -17.61 -21.24
CA TRP A 399 15.96 -17.04 -20.91
C TRP A 399 16.09 -16.53 -19.47
N LEU A 400 15.00 -16.53 -18.70
CA LEU A 400 14.97 -16.20 -17.27
C LEU A 400 14.75 -17.42 -16.38
N ALA A 401 14.15 -18.49 -16.91
CA ALA A 401 13.73 -19.67 -16.13
C ALA A 401 14.85 -20.28 -15.25
N ASP A 402 16.09 -20.35 -15.76
CA ASP A 402 17.25 -20.87 -15.01
C ASP A 402 17.64 -19.98 -13.81
N ILE A 403 17.45 -18.66 -13.93
CA ILE A 403 17.80 -17.69 -12.88
C ILE A 403 16.63 -17.34 -11.97
N ASP A 404 15.38 -17.59 -12.38
CA ASP A 404 14.18 -17.35 -11.58
C ASP A 404 14.23 -18.13 -10.24
N PHE A 405 14.94 -19.27 -10.15
CA PHE A 405 15.01 -20.09 -8.92
C PHE A 405 16.43 -20.32 -8.36
N VAL A 406 17.46 -19.73 -8.96
CA VAL A 406 18.88 -19.98 -8.59
C VAL A 406 19.19 -19.71 -7.11
N ILE A 407 18.46 -18.76 -6.50
CA ILE A 407 18.64 -18.38 -5.09
C ILE A 407 18.38 -19.54 -4.12
N GLN A 408 17.52 -20.50 -4.49
CA GLN A 408 17.22 -21.68 -3.66
C GLN A 408 18.40 -22.66 -3.56
N SER A 409 19.39 -22.56 -4.45
CA SER A 409 20.63 -23.33 -4.38
C SER A 409 21.64 -22.80 -3.34
N ASP A 410 21.49 -21.56 -2.84
CA ASP A 410 22.33 -21.04 -1.76
C ASP A 410 21.81 -21.48 -0.39
N VAL A 411 22.36 -22.60 0.09
CA VAL A 411 22.03 -23.17 1.42
C VAL A 411 22.34 -22.23 2.58
N LEU A 412 23.30 -21.31 2.45
CA LEU A 412 23.65 -20.37 3.51
C LEU A 412 22.65 -19.22 3.57
N GLU A 413 22.20 -18.74 2.43
CA GLU A 413 21.15 -17.73 2.30
C GLU A 413 19.78 -18.29 2.73
N MET A 414 19.41 -19.49 2.30
CA MET A 414 18.17 -20.15 2.74
C MET A 414 18.11 -20.34 4.27
N ALA A 415 19.25 -20.63 4.90
CA ALA A 415 19.38 -20.71 6.35
C ALA A 415 19.45 -19.34 7.04
N ARG A 416 19.85 -18.25 6.35
CA ARG A 416 19.75 -16.87 6.90
C ARG A 416 18.29 -16.45 7.02
N GLN A 417 17.50 -16.68 5.97
CA GLN A 417 16.09 -16.33 5.93
C GLN A 417 15.29 -17.10 7.00
N GLU A 418 15.59 -18.38 7.19
CA GLU A 418 14.97 -19.21 8.24
C GLU A 418 15.29 -18.72 9.66
N ARG A 419 16.50 -18.21 9.91
CA ARG A 419 16.87 -17.63 11.21
C ARG A 419 16.34 -16.22 11.44
N ALA A 420 15.76 -15.59 10.43
CA ALA A 420 15.22 -14.23 10.53
C ALA A 420 13.73 -14.20 10.90
N LEU A 421 13.05 -15.35 10.93
CA LEU A 421 11.60 -15.46 11.17
C LEU A 421 11.14 -14.68 12.42
N ASP A 422 10.18 -13.78 12.23
CA ASP A 422 9.55 -12.99 13.29
C ASP A 422 8.20 -13.57 13.78
N ILE A 423 7.77 -14.71 13.22
CA ILE A 423 6.45 -15.30 13.47
C ILE A 423 6.52 -16.56 14.35
N ALA A 424 5.58 -16.65 15.30
CA ALA A 424 5.36 -17.82 16.14
C ALA A 424 3.88 -17.87 16.58
N LEU A 425 3.00 -18.34 15.68
CA LEU A 425 1.57 -18.51 15.95
C LEU A 425 1.26 -19.88 16.58
N PRO A 426 0.16 -20.04 17.33
CA PRO A 426 -0.28 -21.34 17.79
C PRO A 426 -0.77 -22.21 16.62
N PRO A 427 -0.68 -23.55 16.73
CA PRO A 427 -1.23 -24.44 15.72
C PRO A 427 -2.76 -24.36 15.71
N LEU A 428 -3.34 -24.32 14.51
CA LEU A 428 -4.78 -24.30 14.28
C LEU A 428 -5.22 -25.57 13.54
N SER A 429 -6.50 -25.94 13.68
CA SER A 429 -7.09 -27.04 12.91
C SER A 429 -7.45 -26.61 11.49
N ASP A 430 -7.69 -27.58 10.60
CA ASP A 430 -8.16 -27.29 9.24
C ASP A 430 -9.50 -26.52 9.23
N ALA A 431 -10.36 -26.73 10.23
CA ALA A 431 -11.61 -25.98 10.35
C ALA A 431 -11.35 -24.50 10.67
N ASP A 432 -10.46 -24.23 11.61
CA ASP A 432 -10.08 -22.87 12.01
C ASP A 432 -9.40 -22.12 10.85
N VAL A 433 -8.59 -22.81 10.03
CA VAL A 433 -8.01 -22.25 8.80
C VAL A 433 -9.09 -21.86 7.79
N GLN A 434 -10.10 -22.71 7.58
CA GLN A 434 -11.21 -22.38 6.67
C GLN A 434 -12.06 -21.21 7.20
N GLU A 435 -12.22 -21.10 8.53
CA GLU A 435 -12.95 -19.99 9.15
C GLU A 435 -12.16 -18.67 9.05
N LEU A 436 -10.85 -18.69 9.27
CA LEU A 436 -9.96 -17.55 8.97
C LEU A 436 -10.05 -17.14 7.50
N VAL A 437 -10.04 -18.08 6.56
CA VAL A 437 -10.21 -17.80 5.12
C VAL A 437 -11.59 -17.21 4.84
N ALA A 438 -12.66 -17.70 5.47
CA ALA A 438 -13.99 -17.11 5.35
C ALA A 438 -13.99 -15.64 5.82
N PHE A 439 -13.40 -15.34 6.98
CA PHE A 439 -13.25 -13.96 7.45
C PHE A 439 -12.45 -13.08 6.49
N LEU A 440 -11.35 -13.58 5.91
CA LEU A 440 -10.57 -12.83 4.92
C LEU A 440 -11.36 -12.54 3.62
N ASN A 441 -12.33 -13.39 3.25
CA ASN A 441 -13.26 -13.10 2.16
C ASN A 441 -14.27 -12.00 2.58
N ALA A 442 -14.74 -11.99 3.83
CA ALA A 442 -15.63 -10.99 4.40
C ALA A 442 -15.01 -9.58 4.55
N LEU A 443 -13.71 -9.43 4.24
CA LEU A 443 -13.00 -8.15 4.08
C LEU A 443 -13.14 -7.56 2.66
N THR A 444 -13.88 -8.23 1.78
CA THR A 444 -14.14 -7.77 0.41
C THR A 444 -15.37 -6.87 0.39
N GLY A 445 -15.25 -5.69 -0.20
CA GLY A 445 -16.34 -4.73 -0.33
C GLY A 445 -17.45 -5.20 -1.28
N GLU A 446 -18.70 -4.89 -0.95
CA GLU A 446 -19.85 -5.12 -1.85
C GLU A 446 -19.78 -4.30 -3.14
N THR A 447 -18.92 -3.28 -3.18
CA THR A 447 -18.66 -2.44 -4.35
C THR A 447 -17.24 -2.53 -4.89
N ALA A 448 -16.45 -3.53 -4.48
CA ALA A 448 -15.10 -3.74 -5.01
C ALA A 448 -15.07 -4.10 -6.52
N ASP A 449 -16.21 -4.50 -7.10
CA ASP A 449 -16.38 -4.67 -8.55
C ASP A 449 -16.82 -3.39 -9.27
N ARG A 450 -17.32 -2.39 -8.54
CA ARG A 450 -17.70 -1.10 -9.09
C ARG A 450 -16.43 -0.32 -9.42
N ARG A 451 -16.48 0.35 -10.57
CA ARG A 451 -15.37 1.11 -11.15
C ARG A 451 -15.84 2.56 -11.34
N PRO A 452 -15.82 3.41 -10.28
CA PRO A 452 -16.48 4.73 -10.30
C PRO A 452 -16.05 5.63 -11.47
N LEU A 453 -14.75 5.62 -11.78
CA LEU A 453 -14.15 6.24 -12.95
C LEU A 453 -13.75 5.17 -13.99
N GLY A 454 -13.26 4.02 -13.53
CA GLY A 454 -13.01 2.83 -14.35
C GLY A 454 -11.95 2.95 -15.44
N ARG A 455 -11.90 1.93 -16.31
CA ARG A 455 -10.99 1.89 -17.45
C ARG A 455 -11.56 2.73 -18.60
N PRO A 456 -10.81 3.68 -19.18
CA PRO A 456 -11.26 4.47 -20.33
C PRO A 456 -11.21 3.65 -21.63
N GLU A 457 -12.10 3.94 -22.59
CA GLU A 457 -12.11 3.28 -23.91
C GLU A 457 -10.99 3.77 -24.83
N ARG A 458 -10.52 5.01 -24.63
CA ARG A 458 -9.39 5.62 -25.34
C ARG A 458 -8.62 6.55 -24.41
N VAL A 459 -7.36 6.83 -24.75
CA VAL A 459 -6.53 7.86 -24.11
C VAL A 459 -6.13 8.95 -25.11
N PRO A 460 -5.86 10.20 -24.67
CA PRO A 460 -5.50 11.32 -25.54
C PRO A 460 -4.26 11.11 -26.42
N SER A 461 -3.30 10.26 -26.03
CA SER A 461 -2.15 9.94 -26.89
C SER A 461 -2.52 9.13 -28.15
N GLY A 462 -3.70 8.50 -28.16
CA GLY A 462 -4.10 7.55 -29.19
C GLY A 462 -3.46 6.16 -29.07
N LEU A 463 -2.65 5.90 -28.02
CA LEU A 463 -2.10 4.58 -27.74
C LEU A 463 -3.20 3.61 -27.26
N PRO A 464 -3.04 2.29 -27.50
CA PRO A 464 -4.02 1.30 -27.08
C PRO A 464 -4.04 1.15 -25.55
N VAL A 465 -5.24 1.25 -24.99
CA VAL A 465 -5.53 0.88 -23.60
C VAL A 465 -5.58 -0.65 -23.49
N ASP A 466 -4.99 -1.20 -22.43
CA ASP A 466 -4.96 -2.64 -22.12
C ASP A 466 -6.30 -3.14 -21.52
#